data_AF-A0A2N0V2C9-F1
#
_entry.id   AF-A0A2N0V2C9-F1
#
_cell.length_a   1.000
_cell.length_b   1.000
_cell.length_c   1.000
_cell.angle_alpha   90.00
_cell.angle_beta   90.00
_cell.angle_gamma   90.00
#
_symmetry.space_group_name_H-M   'P 1'
#
loop_
_entity.id
_entity.type
_entity.pdbx_description
1 polymer ?
#
loop_
_entity_poly.entity_id
_entity_poly.type
_entity_poly.pdbx_seq_one_letter_code
_entity_poly.pdbx_strand_id
1 'polypeptide(L)'
;MSTLDEDLARLNFEYLMLARECARSNPAETAWRFGLDRVGIDRLAGMTQERLRERAESSRAVIQLLPVYAPSKLPMLAYVDLLQPCITGTADETNAL
;
A
#
# COMPACT_ATOMS: atom_id res chain seq x y z
N MET A 1 -19.78 -9.37 -7.45
CA MET A 1 -18.88 -8.59 -6.58
C MET A 1 -19.07 -7.13 -6.93
N SER A 2 -18.94 -6.20 -5.99
CA SER A 2 -18.96 -4.79 -6.34
C SER A 2 -17.64 -4.41 -7.03
N THR A 3 -17.63 -3.40 -7.90
CA THR A 3 -16.39 -2.88 -8.51
C THR A 3 -15.34 -2.50 -7.46
N LEU A 4 -15.78 -1.98 -6.31
CA LEU A 4 -14.93 -1.68 -5.18
C LEU A 4 -14.25 -2.93 -4.59
N ASP A 5 -14.95 -4.05 -4.47
CA ASP A 5 -14.36 -5.30 -3.96
C ASP A 5 -13.28 -5.82 -4.91
N GLU A 6 -13.49 -5.70 -6.22
CA GLU A 6 -12.54 -6.09 -7.25
C GLU A 6 -11.29 -5.20 -7.22
N ASP A 7 -11.48 -3.88 -7.11
CA ASP A 7 -10.39 -2.91 -6.99
C ASP A 7 -9.59 -3.12 -5.69
N LEU A 8 -10.26 -3.38 -4.57
CA LEU A 8 -9.61 -3.71 -3.30
C LEU A 8 -8.83 -5.02 -3.38
N ALA A 9 -9.40 -6.05 -4.01
CA ALA A 9 -8.71 -7.32 -4.18
C ALA A 9 -7.46 -7.16 -5.04
N ARG A 10 -7.53 -6.38 -6.11
CA ARG A 10 -6.37 -6.07 -6.95
C ARG A 10 -5.30 -5.30 -6.17
N LEU A 11 -5.68 -4.22 -5.49
CA LEU A 11 -4.77 -3.40 -4.69
C LEU A 11 -4.06 -4.23 -3.61
N ASN A 12 -4.81 -5.05 -2.88
CA ASN A 12 -4.28 -5.93 -1.84
C ASN A 12 -3.28 -6.92 -2.42
N PHE A 13 -3.59 -7.51 -3.58
CA PHE A 13 -2.73 -8.48 -4.23
C PHE A 13 -1.40 -7.85 -4.67
N GLU A 14 -1.46 -6.70 -5.34
CA GLU A 14 -0.27 -5.98 -5.80
C GLU A 14 0.61 -5.54 -4.61
N TYR A 15 0.00 -5.05 -3.53
CA TYR A 15 0.73 -4.68 -2.32
C TYR A 15 1.44 -5.87 -1.66
N LEU A 16 0.73 -7.00 -1.49
CA LEU A 16 1.29 -8.21 -0.88
C LEU A 16 2.41 -8.82 -1.74
N MET A 17 2.27 -8.77 -3.06
CA MET A 17 3.32 -9.18 -4.00
C MET A 17 4.58 -8.32 -3.84
N LEU A 18 4.43 -7.00 -3.82
CA LEU A 18 5.55 -6.08 -3.61
C LEU A 18 6.25 -6.34 -2.27
N ALA A 19 5.47 -6.47 -1.20
CA ALA A 19 5.97 -6.75 0.13
C ALA A 19 6.76 -8.07 0.20
N ARG A 20 6.29 -9.12 -0.50
CA ARG A 20 7.01 -10.40 -0.59
C ARG A 20 8.32 -10.29 -1.34
N GLU A 21 8.35 -9.63 -2.50
CA GLU A 21 9.60 -9.50 -3.27
C GLU A 21 10.62 -8.62 -2.53
N CYS A 22 10.15 -7.61 -1.77
CA CYS A 22 11.00 -6.87 -0.83
C CYS A 22 11.52 -7.80 0.28
N ALA A 23 10.67 -8.64 0.88
CA ALA A 23 11.06 -9.58 1.94
C ALA A 23 12.17 -10.54 1.51
N ARG A 24 12.15 -10.97 0.24
CA ARG A 24 13.16 -11.89 -0.34
C ARG A 24 14.47 -11.20 -0.68
N SER A 25 14.43 -9.94 -1.10
CA SER A 25 15.59 -9.20 -1.58
C SER A 25 16.28 -8.38 -0.49
N ASN A 26 15.51 -7.77 0.41
CA ASN A 26 15.99 -6.90 1.47
C ASN A 26 15.09 -6.95 2.73
N PRO A 27 15.33 -7.90 3.65
CA PRO A 27 14.59 -8.01 4.90
C PRO A 27 14.60 -6.74 5.76
N ALA A 28 15.71 -6.00 5.78
CA ALA A 28 15.84 -4.78 6.60
C ALA A 28 14.94 -3.66 6.06
N GLU A 29 14.94 -3.44 4.75
CA GLU A 29 14.04 -2.49 4.10
C GLU A 29 12.58 -2.93 4.22
N THR A 30 12.32 -4.24 4.21
CA THR A 30 10.97 -4.78 4.42
C THR A 30 10.43 -4.44 5.80
N ALA A 31 11.24 -4.62 6.84
CA ALA A 31 10.87 -4.26 8.21
C ALA A 31 10.49 -2.77 8.30
N TRP A 32 11.28 -1.89 7.65
CA TRP A 32 11.06 -0.45 7.68
C TRP A 32 9.85 -0.01 6.85
N ARG A 33 9.68 -0.51 5.62
CA ARG A 33 8.61 -0.11 4.69
C ARG A 33 7.24 -0.71 5.04
N PHE A 34 7.23 -1.95 5.51
CA PHE A 34 6.00 -2.72 5.72
C PHE A 34 5.69 -2.97 7.20
N GLY A 35 6.55 -2.51 8.12
CA GLY A 35 6.32 -2.64 9.57
C GLY A 35 6.30 -4.09 10.06
N LEU A 36 7.00 -5.00 9.37
CA LEU A 36 7.02 -6.42 9.71
C LEU A 36 8.19 -6.78 10.62
N ASP A 37 7.93 -7.66 11.59
CA ASP A 37 8.99 -8.31 12.35
C ASP A 37 9.63 -9.46 11.55
N ARG A 38 10.70 -10.05 12.09
CA ARG A 38 11.44 -11.12 11.41
C ARG A 38 10.56 -12.32 11.06
N VAL A 39 9.65 -12.71 11.96
CA VAL A 39 8.73 -13.83 11.74
C VAL A 39 7.76 -13.51 10.59
N GLY A 40 7.24 -12.28 10.56
CA GLY A 40 6.39 -11.78 9.48
C GLY A 40 7.10 -11.75 8.13
N ILE A 41 8.36 -11.32 8.11
CA ILE A 41 9.20 -11.29 6.90
C ILE A 41 9.42 -12.71 6.37
N ASP A 42 9.87 -13.64 7.20
CA ASP A 42 10.14 -15.03 6.80
C ASP A 42 8.87 -15.70 6.27
N ARG A 43 7.75 -15.47 6.96
CA ARG A 43 6.44 -15.98 6.54
C ARG A 43 6.03 -15.41 5.19
N LEU A 44 6.17 -14.09 4.98
CA LEU A 44 5.78 -13.43 3.75
C LEU A 44 6.65 -13.88 2.57
N ALA A 45 7.97 -13.94 2.76
CA ALA A 45 8.93 -14.43 1.76
C ALA A 45 8.63 -15.86 1.29
N GLY A 46 8.13 -16.71 2.21
CA GLY A 46 7.72 -18.09 1.93
C GLY A 46 6.32 -18.26 1.34
N MET A 47 5.48 -17.22 1.26
CA MET A 47 4.11 -17.37 0.73
C MET A 47 4.10 -17.58 -0.79
N THR A 48 3.31 -18.56 -1.22
CA THR A 48 3.01 -18.77 -2.64
C THR A 48 2.08 -17.68 -3.17
N GLN A 49 2.03 -17.53 -4.49
CA GLN A 49 1.18 -16.51 -5.12
C GLN A 49 -0.31 -16.78 -4.89
N GLU A 50 -0.71 -18.05 -4.86
CA GLU A 50 -2.09 -18.47 -4.58
C GLU A 50 -2.52 -18.04 -3.19
N ARG A 51 -1.65 -18.25 -2.18
CA ARG A 51 -1.91 -17.80 -0.80
C ARG A 51 -2.00 -16.28 -0.68
N LEU A 52 -1.25 -15.53 -1.48
CA LEU A 52 -1.37 -14.08 -1.53
C LEU A 52 -2.69 -13.65 -2.16
N ARG A 53 -3.15 -14.36 -3.20
CA ARG A 53 -4.45 -14.09 -3.85
C ARG A 53 -5.61 -14.35 -2.90
N GLU A 54 -5.61 -15.48 -2.20
CA GLU A 54 -6.59 -15.79 -1.14
C GLU A 54 -6.66 -14.70 -0.07
N ARG A 55 -5.51 -14.14 0.33
CA ARG A 55 -5.45 -13.05 1.32
C ARG A 55 -5.89 -11.70 0.77
N ALA A 56 -5.74 -11.51 -0.53
CA ALA A 56 -6.11 -10.29 -1.20
C ALA A 56 -7.63 -10.17 -1.39
N GLU A 57 -8.32 -11.30 -1.52
CA GLU A 57 -9.79 -11.42 -1.56
C GLU A 57 -10.43 -11.05 -0.22
N SER A 58 -10.36 -9.76 0.11
CA SER A 58 -10.90 -9.14 1.31
C SER A 58 -11.57 -7.83 0.90
N SER A 59 -12.81 -7.60 1.36
CA SER A 59 -13.53 -6.32 1.20
C SER A 59 -12.93 -5.18 2.05
N ARG A 60 -11.69 -5.33 2.51
CA ARG A 60 -10.93 -4.34 3.28
C ARG A 60 -9.52 -4.25 2.72
N ALA A 61 -8.99 -3.04 2.69
CA ALA A 61 -7.58 -2.81 2.37
C ALA A 61 -6.67 -3.46 3.42
N VAL A 62 -5.70 -4.25 2.96
CA VAL A 62 -4.65 -4.90 3.77
C VAL A 62 -3.47 -3.95 4.01
N ILE A 63 -3.47 -2.80 3.32
CA ILE A 63 -2.46 -1.75 3.45
C ILE A 63 -2.72 -0.98 4.74
N GLN A 64 -1.75 -1.03 5.65
CA GLN A 64 -1.69 -0.07 6.75
C GLN A 64 -0.78 1.08 6.32
N LEU A 65 -1.39 2.22 5.99
CA LEU A 65 -0.64 3.46 5.81
C LEU A 65 -0.07 3.82 7.19
N LEU A 66 1.21 3.52 7.39
CA LEU A 66 1.91 3.94 8.59
C LEU A 66 1.79 5.46 8.67
N PRO A 67 1.41 6.03 9.82
CA PRO A 67 1.51 7.46 10.00
C PRO A 67 2.97 7.83 9.72
N VAL A 68 3.22 8.58 8.65
CA VAL A 68 4.54 9.13 8.37
C VAL A 68 4.89 9.90 9.64
N TYR A 69 5.95 9.47 10.34
CA TYR A 69 6.37 10.11 11.57
C TYR A 69 6.88 11.51 11.20
N ALA A 70 5.97 12.46 11.11
CA ALA A 70 6.29 13.85 10.87
C ALA A 70 6.93 14.36 12.17
N PRO A 71 8.15 14.92 12.13
CA PRO A 71 8.68 15.66 13.27
C PRO A 71 7.64 16.74 13.61
N SER A 72 7.07 16.61 14.81
CA SER A 72 6.17 17.52 15.50
C SER A 72 6.03 18.92 14.86
N LYS A 73 4.81 19.25 14.38
CA LYS A 73 4.16 20.60 14.36
C LYS A 73 3.06 20.78 13.29
N LEU A 74 2.80 19.80 12.42
CA LEU A 74 1.72 19.93 11.43
C LEU A 74 0.35 19.52 12.04
N PRO A 75 -0.72 20.31 11.84
CA PRO A 75 -2.07 19.91 12.22
C PRO A 75 -2.47 18.63 11.47
N MET A 76 -3.23 17.74 12.12
CA MET A 76 -3.72 16.48 11.54
C MET A 76 -4.41 16.67 10.17
N LEU A 77 -5.07 17.81 9.96
CA LEU A 77 -5.69 18.20 8.68
C LEU A 77 -4.67 18.30 7.53
N ALA A 78 -3.52 18.95 7.76
CA ALA A 78 -2.45 19.05 6.76
C ALA A 78 -1.77 17.71 6.46
N TYR A 79 -1.84 16.75 7.40
CA TYR A 79 -1.36 15.39 7.18
C TYR A 79 -2.32 14.58 6.30
N VAL A 80 -3.63 14.71 6.51
CA VAL A 80 -4.66 14.06 5.68
C VAL A 80 -4.53 14.54 4.24
N ASP A 81 -4.27 15.83 4.01
CA ASP A 81 -4.05 16.37 2.66
C ASP A 81 -2.82 15.78 1.95
N LEU A 82 -1.76 15.39 2.69
CA LEU A 82 -0.60 14.70 2.11
C LEU A 82 -0.87 13.24 1.75
N LEU A 83 -1.86 12.62 2.39
CA LEU A 83 -2.32 11.27 2.10
C LEU A 83 -3.43 11.23 1.05
N GLN A 84 -3.98 12.39 0.67
CA GLN A 84 -4.91 12.44 -0.45
C GLN A 84 -4.16 11.97 -1.69
N PRO A 85 -4.81 11.16 -2.55
CA PRO A 85 -4.25 10.84 -3.84
C PRO A 85 -3.90 12.16 -4.54
N CYS A 86 -2.64 12.32 -4.94
CA CYS A 86 -2.21 13.44 -5.78
C CYS A 86 -2.86 13.28 -7.16
N ILE A 87 -4.14 13.61 -7.26
CA ILE A 87 -4.85 13.75 -8.53
C ILE A 87 -4.47 15.12 -9.04
N THR A 88 -3.32 15.22 -9.71
CA THR A 88 -3.00 16.40 -10.50
C THR A 88 -4.02 16.46 -11.62
N GLY A 89 -5.11 17.20 -11.42
CA GLY A 89 -6.10 17.48 -12.45
C GLY A 89 -5.41 18.13 -13.65
N THR A 90 -5.50 17.45 -14.79
CA THR A 90 -5.44 18.01 -16.16
C THR A 90 -4.50 19.19 -16.37
N ALA A 91 -3.21 18.91 -16.61
CA ALA A 91 -2.46 19.73 -17.56
C ALA A 91 -3.02 19.44 -18.98
N ASP A 92 -4.15 20.07 -19.33
CA ASP A 92 -4.61 20.40 -20.70
C ASP A 92 -6.12 20.71 -20.77
N GLU A 93 -6.60 21.68 -19.98
CA GLU A 93 -7.83 22.42 -20.33
C GLU A 93 -7.57 23.93 -20.33
N THR A 94 -6.50 24.33 -21.03
CA THR A 94 -6.37 25.70 -21.53
C THR A 94 -5.71 25.64 -22.90
N ASN A 95 -6.52 25.93 -23.93
CA ASN A 95 -6.25 26.21 -25.36
C ASN A 95 -7.07 25.26 -26.25
N ALA A 96 -8.06 25.67 -27.04
CA ALA A 96 -8.52 26.99 -27.44
C ALA A 96 -9.99 26.89 -27.90
N LEU A 97 -10.70 27.99 -27.72
CA LEU A 97 -11.95 28.35 -28.41
C LEU A 97 -11.75 28.39 -29.94
#